data_AF-A0A931VYF9-F1
#
_entry.id   AF-A0A931VYF9-F1
#
_cell.length_a   1.000
_cell.length_b   1.000
_cell.length_c   1.000
_cell.angle_alpha   90.00
_cell.angle_beta   90.00
_cell.angle_gamma   90.00
#
_symmetry.space_group_name_H-M   'P 1'
#
loop_
_entity.id
_entity.type
_entity.pdbx_description
1 polymer ?
#
loop_
_entity_poly.entity_id
_entity_poly.type
_entity_poly.pdbx_seq_one_letter_code
_entity_poly.pdbx_strand_id
1 'polypeptide(L)'
;MQGIERTYCDVCVNAVVGAWRELMEATATEALRKVNYGKGEALGKTLGLDAIPEITIAGRLTAFDQHAILITEELDEQARRRWPTDSDPVRQPLMFFSDPTDRSIELEKYIQEISQRDPTAKVGALMQRCDRRTVWEQVSKESPAIITGPTTSITCVRKGQVVFSVILNYVTGTICVASDIGVYWYELKPFDDPTNEDLTFAGIARHGQHLVFPSVRERRFSPDDCKRFVTFLGKKGYRENFDDSMLFVEQPDGFLHHSTPPGPPRTLYLSELQNDHG
;
A
#
# COMPACT_ATOMS: atom_id res chain seq x y z
N MET A 1 12.97 14.02 9.78
CA MET A 1 13.18 12.67 10.33
C MET A 1 14.58 12.61 10.91
N GLN A 2 14.72 12.37 12.21
CA GLN A 2 16.03 12.26 12.87
C GLN A 2 16.02 11.14 13.92
N GLY A 3 17.20 10.60 14.24
CA GLY A 3 17.34 9.58 15.28
C GLY A 3 16.53 8.31 15.00
N ILE A 4 15.82 7.82 16.03
CA ILE A 4 15.14 6.51 16.00
C ILE A 4 14.08 6.38 14.90
N GLU A 5 13.42 7.49 14.52
CA GLU A 5 12.39 7.48 13.47
C GLU A 5 12.96 7.14 12.11
N ARG A 6 14.22 7.52 11.86
CA ARG A 6 14.94 7.13 10.64
C ARG A 6 15.24 5.64 10.63
N THR A 7 15.66 5.09 11.76
CA THR A 7 15.89 3.64 11.87
C THR A 7 14.60 2.87 11.65
N TYR A 8 13.48 3.31 12.22
CA TYR A 8 12.18 2.70 11.94
C TYR A 8 11.80 2.79 10.46
N CYS A 9 12.04 3.94 9.82
CA CYS A 9 11.78 4.10 8.39
C CYS A 9 12.63 3.14 7.54
N ASP A 10 13.92 3.02 7.85
CA ASP A 10 14.82 2.08 7.18
C ASP A 10 14.35 0.63 7.37
N VAL A 11 13.91 0.25 8.58
CA VAL A 11 13.35 -1.08 8.84
C VAL A 11 12.05 -1.31 8.07
N CYS A 12 11.16 -0.33 7.99
CA CYS A 12 9.92 -0.43 7.22
C CYS A 12 10.18 -0.52 5.70
N VAL A 13 11.15 0.24 5.17
CA VAL A 13 11.63 0.10 3.78
C VAL A 13 12.09 -1.33 3.54
N ASN A 14 12.94 -1.87 4.42
CA ASN A 14 13.43 -3.24 4.30
C ASN A 14 12.33 -4.29 4.47
N ALA A 15 11.31 -4.01 5.28
CA ALA A 15 10.16 -4.89 5.45
C ALA A 15 9.33 -4.98 4.18
N VAL A 16 8.97 -3.86 3.54
CA VAL A 16 8.21 -3.89 2.29
C VAL A 16 9.03 -4.44 1.13
N VAL A 17 10.32 -4.12 1.03
CA VAL A 17 11.21 -4.66 -0.01
C VAL A 17 11.38 -6.16 0.16
N GLY A 18 11.56 -6.62 1.40
CA GLY A 18 11.60 -8.05 1.72
C GLY A 18 10.29 -8.75 1.36
N ALA A 19 9.14 -8.19 1.72
CA ALA A 19 7.83 -8.74 1.37
C ALA A 19 7.61 -8.86 -0.14
N TRP A 20 7.98 -7.80 -0.87
CA TRP A 20 7.99 -7.80 -2.33
C TRP A 20 8.87 -8.92 -2.89
N ARG A 21 10.11 -8.99 -2.42
CA ARG A 21 11.09 -9.98 -2.89
C ARG A 21 10.65 -11.40 -2.59
N GLU A 22 10.20 -11.71 -1.38
CA GLU A 22 9.71 -13.04 -1.02
C GLU A 22 8.52 -13.47 -1.88
N LEU A 23 7.60 -12.55 -2.19
CA LEU A 23 6.52 -12.83 -3.15
C LEU A 23 7.06 -13.07 -4.56
N MET A 24 8.06 -12.29 -5.01
CA MET A 24 8.71 -12.50 -6.32
C MET A 24 9.48 -13.83 -6.38
N GLU A 25 10.05 -14.28 -5.27
CA GLU A 25 10.81 -15.53 -5.14
C GLU A 25 9.90 -16.77 -5.03
N ALA A 26 8.66 -16.59 -4.58
CA ALA A 26 7.65 -17.64 -4.57
C ALA A 26 7.25 -18.06 -5.99
N THR A 27 6.93 -19.35 -6.17
CA THR A 27 6.33 -19.83 -7.40
C THR A 27 4.89 -19.33 -7.55
N ALA A 28 4.38 -19.20 -8.78
CA ALA A 28 2.98 -18.82 -8.99
C ALA A 28 2.01 -19.78 -8.29
N THR A 29 2.34 -21.07 -8.24
CA THR A 29 1.57 -22.09 -7.50
C THR A 29 1.53 -21.78 -6.00
N GLU A 30 2.65 -21.38 -5.39
CA GLU A 30 2.70 -21.03 -3.97
C GLU A 30 1.92 -19.75 -3.67
N ALA A 31 2.09 -18.71 -4.49
CA ALA A 31 1.38 -17.44 -4.35
C ALA A 31 -0.15 -17.61 -4.45
N LEU A 32 -0.63 -18.46 -5.37
CA LEU A 32 -2.05 -18.72 -5.60
C LEU A 32 -2.64 -19.79 -4.69
N ARG A 33 -1.82 -20.47 -3.86
CA ARG A 33 -2.30 -21.52 -2.96
C ARG A 33 -2.93 -20.92 -1.71
N LYS A 34 -4.10 -21.44 -1.33
CA LYS A 34 -4.73 -21.17 -0.04
C LYS A 34 -3.94 -21.79 1.11
N VAL A 35 -3.57 -21.00 2.10
CA VAL A 35 -2.80 -21.40 3.29
C VAL A 35 -3.59 -21.19 4.57
N ASN A 36 -3.24 -21.93 5.63
CA ASN A 36 -3.85 -21.77 6.94
C ASN A 36 -3.13 -20.63 7.68
N TYR A 37 -3.53 -19.39 7.43
CA TYR A 37 -2.94 -18.18 8.04
C TYR A 37 -4.04 -17.12 8.29
N GLY A 38 -3.92 -16.35 9.37
CA GLY A 38 -4.81 -15.24 9.72
C GLY A 38 -6.24 -15.67 10.08
N LYS A 39 -7.14 -15.63 9.10
CA LYS A 39 -8.57 -15.94 9.25
C LYS A 39 -8.77 -17.43 9.59
N GLY A 40 -9.46 -17.70 10.70
CA GLY A 40 -9.79 -19.07 11.13
C GLY A 40 -10.59 -19.83 10.08
N GLU A 41 -10.69 -21.17 10.21
CA GLU A 41 -11.28 -22.05 9.19
C GLU A 41 -12.68 -21.62 8.70
N ALA A 42 -13.46 -20.93 9.55
CA ALA A 42 -14.80 -20.45 9.24
C ALA A 42 -14.86 -19.23 8.28
N LEU A 43 -13.77 -18.45 8.15
CA LEU A 43 -13.72 -17.22 7.35
C LEU A 43 -12.98 -17.39 6.01
N GLY A 44 -12.54 -18.62 5.71
CA GLY A 44 -11.80 -18.95 4.50
C GLY A 44 -10.28 -18.86 4.69
N LYS A 45 -9.55 -19.62 3.87
CA LYS A 45 -8.08 -19.65 3.87
C LYS A 45 -7.53 -18.47 3.06
N THR A 46 -6.59 -17.73 3.64
CA THR A 46 -5.83 -16.64 3.01
C THR A 46 -4.94 -17.19 1.88
N LEU A 47 -4.75 -16.42 0.80
CA LEU A 47 -3.86 -16.82 -0.30
C LEU A 47 -2.39 -16.63 0.10
N GLY A 48 -1.49 -17.38 -0.53
CA GLY A 48 -0.05 -17.21 -0.35
C GLY A 48 0.41 -15.78 -0.67
N LEU A 49 -0.19 -15.14 -1.68
CA LEU A 49 0.10 -13.77 -2.08
C LEU A 49 -0.25 -12.70 -1.03
N ASP A 50 -1.10 -13.02 -0.06
CA ASP A 50 -1.39 -12.15 1.10
C ASP A 50 -0.53 -12.57 2.30
N ALA A 51 -0.43 -13.87 2.56
CA ALA A 51 0.26 -14.41 3.73
C ALA A 51 1.79 -14.22 3.68
N ILE A 52 2.43 -14.37 2.51
CA ILE A 52 3.89 -14.25 2.37
C ILE A 52 4.35 -12.82 2.73
N PRO A 53 3.76 -11.75 2.15
CA PRO A 53 4.07 -10.38 2.54
C PRO A 53 3.86 -10.13 4.03
N GLU A 54 2.74 -10.57 4.59
CA GLU A 54 2.41 -10.28 5.98
C GLU A 54 3.36 -10.95 6.98
N ILE A 55 3.67 -12.23 6.77
CA ILE A 55 4.65 -12.96 7.58
C ILE A 55 6.00 -12.26 7.53
N THR A 56 6.41 -11.80 6.34
CA THR A 56 7.70 -11.13 6.15
C THR A 56 7.75 -9.79 6.87
N ILE A 57 6.70 -8.97 6.73
CA ILE A 57 6.59 -7.67 7.41
C ILE A 57 6.58 -7.85 8.92
N ALA A 58 5.71 -8.74 9.43
CA ALA A 58 5.58 -9.02 10.85
C ALA A 58 6.89 -9.56 11.44
N GLY A 59 7.56 -10.48 10.75
CA GLY A 59 8.83 -11.05 11.17
C GLY A 59 9.93 -10.00 11.28
N ARG A 60 10.10 -9.16 10.24
CA ARG A 60 11.13 -8.10 10.23
C ARG A 60 10.87 -7.03 11.29
N LEU A 61 9.64 -6.58 11.45
CA LEU A 61 9.30 -5.58 12.47
C LEU A 61 9.45 -6.13 13.89
N THR A 62 8.96 -7.36 14.15
CA THR A 62 9.06 -7.98 15.48
C THR A 62 10.51 -8.25 15.87
N ALA A 63 11.36 -8.65 14.92
CA ALA A 63 12.79 -8.87 15.16
C ALA A 63 13.52 -7.57 15.53
N PHE A 64 13.06 -6.43 15.01
CA PHE A 64 13.63 -5.12 15.33
C PHE A 64 13.09 -4.55 16.65
N ASP A 65 11.77 -4.54 16.83
CA ASP A 65 11.11 -4.08 18.04
C ASP A 65 9.88 -4.94 18.37
N GLN A 66 10.05 -5.85 19.32
CA GLN A 66 8.97 -6.72 19.83
C GLN A 66 7.85 -5.98 20.57
N HIS A 67 8.08 -4.71 20.96
CA HIS A 67 7.12 -3.88 21.68
C HIS A 67 6.29 -2.99 20.76
N ALA A 68 6.69 -2.85 19.49
CA ALA A 68 5.89 -2.15 18.51
C ALA A 68 4.59 -2.91 18.23
N ILE A 69 3.49 -2.16 18.04
CA ILE A 69 2.22 -2.74 17.64
C ILE A 69 2.14 -2.72 16.13
N LEU A 70 2.07 -3.89 15.50
CA LEU A 70 1.69 -4.02 14.10
C LEU A 70 0.19 -4.30 14.01
N ILE A 71 -0.48 -3.56 13.14
CA ILE A 71 -1.90 -3.66 12.83
C ILE A 71 -2.01 -3.96 11.32
N THR A 72 -2.54 -5.12 10.95
CA THR A 72 -2.80 -5.54 9.56
C THR A 72 -4.27 -5.94 9.40
N GLU A 73 -4.72 -6.16 8.14
CA GLU A 73 -6.08 -6.64 7.86
C GLU A 73 -6.35 -8.06 8.39
N GLU A 74 -5.36 -8.95 8.35
CA GLU A 74 -5.55 -10.39 8.60
C GLU A 74 -5.22 -10.83 10.05
N LEU A 75 -4.86 -9.90 10.94
CA LEU A 75 -4.46 -10.23 12.30
C LEU A 75 -5.59 -10.89 13.13
N ASP A 76 -5.15 -11.84 13.97
CA ASP A 76 -6.00 -12.59 14.88
C ASP A 76 -6.50 -11.76 16.08
N GLU A 77 -7.41 -12.35 16.88
CA GLU A 77 -7.93 -11.74 18.11
C GLU A 77 -6.86 -11.49 19.19
N GLN A 78 -5.72 -12.18 19.16
CA GLN A 78 -4.64 -11.99 20.15
C GLN A 78 -3.88 -10.69 19.92
N ALA A 79 -3.68 -10.28 18.66
CA ALA A 79 -3.08 -8.98 18.35
C ALA A 79 -3.94 -7.81 18.86
N ARG A 80 -5.28 -7.95 18.84
CA ARG A 80 -6.22 -6.95 19.37
C ARG A 80 -6.06 -6.71 20.87
N ARG A 81 -5.56 -7.69 21.63
CA ARG A 81 -5.33 -7.53 23.08
C ARG A 81 -4.21 -6.55 23.41
N ARG A 82 -3.31 -6.29 22.45
CA ARG A 82 -2.21 -5.35 22.60
C ARG A 82 -2.57 -3.93 22.17
N TRP A 83 -3.79 -3.70 21.66
CA TRP A 83 -4.20 -2.38 21.17
C TRP A 83 -4.13 -1.31 22.26
N PRO A 84 -3.83 -0.06 21.87
CA PRO A 84 -3.87 1.06 22.81
C PRO A 84 -5.26 1.17 23.43
N THR A 85 -5.32 1.17 24.76
CA THR A 85 -6.55 1.41 25.52
C THR A 85 -6.69 2.86 25.98
N ASP A 86 -5.63 3.66 25.84
CA ASP A 86 -5.60 5.08 26.19
C ASP A 86 -5.87 5.95 24.95
N SER A 87 -6.79 6.90 25.08
CA SER A 87 -7.14 7.86 24.03
C SER A 87 -6.18 9.05 23.96
N ASP A 88 -5.33 9.26 24.98
CA ASP A 88 -4.28 10.27 24.95
C ASP A 88 -3.18 9.87 23.96
N PRO A 89 -2.98 10.63 22.85
CA PRO A 89 -1.98 10.33 21.85
C PRO A 89 -0.59 10.15 22.45
N VAL A 90 -0.19 10.96 23.45
CA VAL A 90 1.16 10.91 24.02
C VAL A 90 1.47 9.58 24.70
N ARG A 91 0.42 8.89 25.18
CA ARG A 91 0.49 7.61 25.88
C ARG A 91 0.29 6.42 24.95
N GLN A 92 -0.06 6.66 23.69
CA GLN A 92 -0.15 5.60 22.71
C GLN A 92 1.25 5.06 22.38
N PRO A 93 1.40 3.73 22.32
CA PRO A 93 2.64 3.10 21.88
C PRO A 93 2.91 3.40 20.40
N LEU A 94 4.12 3.07 19.95
CA LEU A 94 4.45 3.10 18.53
C LEU A 94 3.60 2.06 17.79
N MET A 95 2.94 2.50 16.73
CA MET A 95 2.06 1.66 15.91
C MET A 95 2.51 1.68 14.45
N PHE A 96 2.41 0.51 13.83
CA PHE A 96 2.56 0.32 12.39
C PHE A 96 1.23 -0.17 11.85
N PHE A 97 0.68 0.55 10.89
CA PHE A 97 -0.47 0.10 10.12
C PHE A 97 0.05 -0.43 8.80
N SER A 98 -0.25 -1.69 8.47
CA SER A 98 0.20 -2.31 7.24
C SER A 98 -0.96 -2.91 6.48
N ASP A 99 -0.97 -2.64 5.18
CA ASP A 99 -1.74 -3.42 4.22
C ASP A 99 -0.72 -4.29 3.46
N PRO A 100 -0.62 -5.60 3.79
CA PRO A 100 0.39 -6.47 3.20
C PRO A 100 0.24 -6.60 1.68
N THR A 101 -1.00 -6.64 1.19
CA THR A 101 -1.33 -6.78 -0.22
C THR A 101 -2.67 -6.12 -0.55
N ASP A 102 -2.63 -4.88 -1.00
CA ASP A 102 -3.78 -4.22 -1.61
C ASP A 102 -4.05 -4.81 -3.00
N ARG A 103 -5.33 -4.82 -3.39
CA ARG A 103 -5.84 -5.34 -4.67
C ARG A 103 -5.47 -6.81 -4.91
N SER A 104 -5.53 -7.63 -3.86
CA SER A 104 -5.22 -9.06 -3.89
C SER A 104 -5.99 -9.83 -4.96
N ILE A 105 -7.25 -9.48 -5.24
CA ILE A 105 -8.08 -10.10 -6.28
C ILE A 105 -7.52 -9.81 -7.69
N GLU A 106 -7.15 -8.56 -7.99
CA GLU A 106 -6.56 -8.21 -9.28
C GLU A 106 -5.15 -8.80 -9.42
N LEU A 107 -4.37 -8.82 -8.32
CA LEU A 107 -3.06 -9.46 -8.29
C LEU A 107 -3.14 -10.98 -8.53
N GLU A 108 -4.14 -11.65 -7.95
CA GLU A 108 -4.41 -13.08 -8.20
C GLU A 108 -4.61 -13.34 -9.71
N LYS A 109 -5.52 -12.58 -10.34
CA LYS A 109 -5.78 -12.68 -11.79
C LYS A 109 -4.54 -12.40 -12.62
N TYR A 110 -3.75 -11.40 -12.21
CA TYR A 110 -2.53 -11.03 -12.90
C TYR A 110 -1.49 -12.15 -12.83
N ILE A 111 -1.27 -12.74 -11.65
CA ILE A 111 -0.35 -13.88 -11.48
C ILE A 111 -0.83 -15.08 -12.30
N GLN A 112 -2.13 -15.39 -12.26
CA GLN A 112 -2.73 -16.45 -13.09
C GLN A 112 -2.45 -16.23 -14.58
N GLU A 113 -2.59 -15.01 -15.08
CA GLU A 113 -2.36 -14.65 -16.48
C GLU A 113 -0.89 -14.85 -16.89
N ILE A 114 0.06 -14.32 -16.10
CA ILE A 114 1.48 -14.44 -16.45
C ILE A 114 2.03 -15.86 -16.27
N SER A 115 1.37 -16.70 -15.46
CA SER A 115 1.83 -18.05 -15.13
C SER A 115 1.18 -19.16 -15.95
N GLN A 116 0.26 -18.86 -16.89
CA GLN A 116 -0.52 -19.87 -17.62
C GLN A 116 0.34 -21.00 -18.24
N ARG A 117 1.54 -20.66 -18.72
CA ARG A 117 2.44 -21.60 -19.40
C ARG A 117 3.43 -22.29 -18.45
N ASP A 118 3.68 -21.72 -17.28
CA ASP A 118 4.72 -22.16 -16.34
C ASP A 118 4.34 -21.78 -14.90
N PRO A 119 3.38 -22.48 -14.28
CA PRO A 119 2.90 -22.18 -12.93
C PRO A 119 3.93 -22.51 -11.83
N THR A 120 5.03 -23.18 -12.19
CA THR A 120 6.13 -23.53 -11.28
C THR A 120 7.26 -22.52 -11.28
N ALA A 121 7.27 -21.57 -12.21
CA ALA A 121 8.23 -20.48 -12.19
C ALA A 121 7.92 -19.48 -11.06
N LYS A 122 8.99 -18.82 -10.61
CA LYS A 122 8.95 -17.72 -9.67
C LYS A 122 8.18 -16.53 -10.26
N VAL A 123 7.35 -15.87 -9.46
CA VAL A 123 6.54 -14.73 -9.90
C VAL A 123 7.41 -13.62 -10.49
N GLY A 124 8.54 -13.30 -9.85
CA GLY A 124 9.49 -12.30 -10.35
C GLY A 124 10.08 -12.64 -11.70
N ALA A 125 10.43 -13.93 -11.92
CA ALA A 125 10.94 -14.39 -13.20
C ALA A 125 9.87 -14.34 -14.30
N LEU A 126 8.60 -14.63 -13.98
CA LEU A 126 7.49 -14.48 -14.90
C LEU A 126 7.27 -13.01 -15.28
N MET A 127 7.31 -12.09 -14.31
CA MET A 127 7.18 -10.65 -14.56
C MET A 127 8.32 -10.07 -15.41
N GLN A 128 9.54 -10.63 -15.33
CA GLN A 128 10.67 -10.22 -16.18
C GLN A 128 10.54 -10.73 -17.63
N ARG A 129 9.79 -11.82 -17.85
CA ARG A 129 9.57 -12.41 -19.19
C ARG A 129 8.48 -11.71 -19.99
N CYS A 130 7.70 -10.81 -19.37
CA CYS A 130 6.60 -10.12 -20.01
C CYS A 130 6.70 -8.60 -19.81
N ASP A 131 5.88 -7.86 -20.55
CA ASP A 131 5.63 -6.46 -20.24
C ASP A 131 4.65 -6.36 -19.07
N ARG A 132 5.21 -6.47 -17.86
CA ARG A 132 4.45 -6.49 -16.59
C ARG A 132 3.46 -5.34 -16.43
N ARG A 133 3.77 -4.14 -16.95
CA ARG A 133 2.89 -2.97 -16.87
C ARG A 133 1.71 -3.13 -17.81
N THR A 134 1.99 -3.45 -19.08
CA THR A 134 0.94 -3.66 -20.08
C THR A 134 0.00 -4.80 -19.71
N VAL A 135 0.55 -5.94 -19.25
CA VAL A 135 -0.28 -7.07 -18.82
C VAL A 135 -1.14 -6.70 -17.62
N TRP A 136 -0.60 -5.96 -16.64
CA TRP A 136 -1.38 -5.48 -15.50
C TRP A 136 -2.56 -4.61 -15.95
N GLU A 137 -2.30 -3.63 -16.81
CA GLU A 137 -3.34 -2.71 -17.30
C GLU A 137 -4.43 -3.44 -18.10
N GLN A 138 -4.05 -4.51 -18.81
CA GLN A 138 -5.00 -5.37 -19.53
C GLN A 138 -5.83 -6.25 -18.59
N VAL A 139 -5.26 -6.79 -17.52
CA VAL A 139 -5.95 -7.67 -16.57
C VAL A 139 -6.85 -6.86 -15.64
N SER A 140 -6.32 -5.79 -15.06
CA SER A 140 -7.04 -4.90 -14.15
C SER A 140 -8.04 -3.99 -14.86
N LYS A 141 -7.88 -3.78 -16.18
CA LYS A 141 -8.62 -2.79 -16.98
C LYS A 141 -8.41 -1.35 -16.50
N GLU A 142 -7.29 -1.09 -15.82
CA GLU A 142 -6.97 0.20 -15.23
C GLU A 142 -5.55 0.63 -15.55
N SER A 143 -5.35 1.93 -15.77
CA SER A 143 -4.04 2.52 -16.06
C SER A 143 -3.89 3.87 -15.34
N PRO A 144 -2.67 4.33 -15.05
CA PRO A 144 -1.39 3.64 -15.29
C PRO A 144 -0.99 2.67 -14.16
N ALA A 145 -0.29 1.58 -14.48
CA ALA A 145 0.12 0.54 -13.53
C ALA A 145 0.91 1.05 -12.30
N ILE A 146 1.60 2.18 -12.44
CA ILE A 146 2.35 2.81 -11.34
C ILE A 146 1.43 3.34 -10.23
N ILE A 147 0.19 3.71 -10.58
CA ILE A 147 -0.85 4.18 -9.65
C ILE A 147 -1.81 3.05 -9.30
N THR A 148 -2.19 2.23 -10.29
CA THR A 148 -3.26 1.24 -10.15
C THR A 148 -2.75 -0.12 -9.69
N GLY A 149 -1.45 -0.36 -9.75
CA GLY A 149 -0.84 -1.64 -9.39
C GLY A 149 -1.08 -2.02 -7.92
N PRO A 150 -1.03 -3.33 -7.61
CA PRO A 150 -1.17 -3.81 -6.24
C PRO A 150 0.04 -3.37 -5.43
N THR A 151 -0.18 -3.01 -4.17
CA THR A 151 0.87 -2.47 -3.30
C THR A 151 0.93 -3.20 -1.98
N THR A 152 2.12 -3.17 -1.37
CA THR A 152 2.28 -3.39 0.06
C THR A 152 2.61 -2.06 0.72
N SER A 153 2.12 -1.83 1.92
CA SER A 153 2.35 -0.57 2.62
C SER A 153 2.55 -0.73 4.12
N ILE A 154 3.34 0.18 4.68
CA ILE A 154 3.50 0.35 6.13
C ILE A 154 3.48 1.84 6.45
N THR A 155 2.56 2.24 7.32
CA THR A 155 2.48 3.60 7.86
C THR A 155 2.82 3.58 9.34
N CYS A 156 3.81 4.39 9.73
CA CYS A 156 4.25 4.54 11.10
C CYS A 156 3.48 5.68 11.78
N VAL A 157 2.84 5.37 12.90
CA VAL A 157 2.12 6.32 13.74
C VAL A 157 2.75 6.35 15.12
N ARG A 158 3.11 7.55 15.57
CA ARG A 158 3.68 7.80 16.89
C ARG A 158 2.98 9.00 17.50
N LYS A 159 2.53 8.83 18.74
CA LYS A 159 1.81 9.88 19.48
C LYS A 159 0.62 10.47 18.72
N GLY A 160 -0.18 9.61 18.07
CA GLY A 160 -1.34 10.00 17.26
C GLY A 160 -1.02 10.76 15.97
N GLN A 161 0.25 10.82 15.55
CA GLN A 161 0.65 11.47 14.30
C GLN A 161 1.35 10.48 13.38
N VAL A 162 1.09 10.60 12.07
CA VAL A 162 1.82 9.86 11.05
C VAL A 162 3.24 10.43 10.97
N VAL A 163 4.24 9.58 11.16
CA VAL A 163 5.65 9.95 11.08
C VAL A 163 6.17 9.77 9.65
N PHE A 164 5.83 8.63 9.04
CA PHE A 164 6.15 8.33 7.66
C PHE A 164 5.21 7.24 7.12
N SER A 165 5.15 7.12 5.80
CA SER A 165 4.50 6.03 5.10
C SER A 165 5.42 5.48 4.01
N VAL A 166 5.46 4.17 3.87
CA VAL A 166 6.23 3.44 2.86
C VAL A 166 5.26 2.58 2.06
N ILE A 167 5.27 2.72 0.74
CA ILE A 167 4.41 1.97 -0.17
C ILE A 167 5.28 1.38 -1.28
N LEU A 168 5.08 0.11 -1.63
CA LEU A 168 5.80 -0.55 -2.72
C LEU A 168 4.82 -1.23 -3.65
N ASN A 169 4.87 -0.88 -4.94
CA ASN A 169 4.04 -1.45 -5.99
C ASN A 169 4.65 -2.73 -6.56
N TYR A 170 3.95 -3.86 -6.39
CA TYR A 170 4.47 -5.19 -6.73
C TYR A 170 4.79 -5.35 -8.22
N VAL A 171 3.96 -4.77 -9.09
CA VAL A 171 4.08 -4.89 -10.55
C VAL A 171 5.25 -4.07 -11.07
N THR A 172 5.36 -2.82 -10.64
CA THR A 172 6.38 -1.90 -11.15
C THR A 172 7.71 -2.02 -10.40
N GLY A 173 7.71 -2.55 -9.17
CA GLY A 173 8.87 -2.51 -8.28
C GLY A 173 9.21 -1.08 -7.84
N THR A 174 8.26 -0.15 -7.87
CA THR A 174 8.50 1.22 -7.40
C THR A 174 8.12 1.34 -5.94
N ILE A 175 9.05 1.82 -5.11
CA ILE A 175 8.83 2.19 -3.72
C ILE A 175 8.64 3.70 -3.62
N CYS A 176 7.67 4.12 -2.81
CA CYS A 176 7.41 5.50 -2.45
C CYS A 176 7.51 5.65 -0.93
N VAL A 177 8.26 6.65 -0.46
CA VAL A 177 8.38 6.98 0.96
C VAL A 177 7.97 8.42 1.16
N ALA A 178 6.95 8.63 2.00
CA ALA A 178 6.47 9.95 2.41
C ALA A 178 6.88 10.21 3.87
N SER A 179 7.50 11.35 4.12
CA SER A 179 7.92 11.80 5.45
C SER A 179 8.00 13.32 5.54
N ASP A 180 8.34 13.85 6.71
CA ASP A 180 8.65 15.27 6.92
C ASP A 180 9.85 15.79 6.12
N ILE A 181 10.72 14.91 5.58
CA ILE A 181 11.82 15.28 4.68
C ILE A 181 11.34 15.42 3.22
N GLY A 182 10.14 14.95 2.92
CA GLY A 182 9.54 14.99 1.59
C GLY A 182 9.00 13.63 1.14
N VAL A 183 8.52 13.59 -0.09
CA VAL A 183 7.99 12.39 -0.74
C VAL A 183 8.94 11.97 -1.85
N TYR A 184 9.45 10.76 -1.79
CA TYR A 184 10.42 10.25 -2.75
C TYR A 184 9.96 8.93 -3.30
N TRP A 185 10.12 8.73 -4.61
CA TRP A 185 9.95 7.41 -5.22
C TRP A 185 11.26 6.90 -5.81
N TYR A 186 11.40 5.58 -5.88
CA TYR A 186 12.58 4.90 -6.39
C TYR A 186 12.16 3.59 -7.06
N GLU A 187 12.65 3.33 -8.26
CA GLU A 187 12.43 2.03 -8.93
C GLU A 187 13.50 1.05 -8.45
N LEU A 188 13.06 -0.04 -7.83
CA LEU A 188 13.93 -1.11 -7.38
C LEU A 188 14.61 -1.78 -8.58
N LYS A 189 15.77 -2.34 -8.31
CA LYS A 189 16.45 -3.23 -9.25
C LYS A 189 15.66 -4.54 -9.39
N PRO A 190 15.98 -5.38 -10.39
CA PRO A 190 15.43 -6.73 -10.49
C PRO A 190 15.38 -7.47 -9.14
N PHE A 191 14.35 -8.28 -8.91
CA PHE A 191 14.07 -8.89 -7.59
C PHE A 191 15.20 -9.79 -7.07
N ASP A 192 16.01 -10.32 -7.98
CA ASP A 192 17.18 -11.15 -7.73
C ASP A 192 18.46 -10.33 -7.43
N ASP A 193 18.41 -9.00 -7.54
CA ASP A 193 19.51 -8.12 -7.16
C ASP A 193 19.62 -8.02 -5.62
N PRO A 194 20.72 -8.50 -5.01
CA PRO A 194 20.87 -8.52 -3.56
C PRO A 194 21.00 -7.13 -2.95
N THR A 195 21.35 -6.10 -3.73
CA THR A 195 21.52 -4.73 -3.22
C THR A 195 20.19 -4.08 -2.82
N ASN A 196 19.06 -4.67 -3.19
CA ASN A 196 17.74 -4.24 -2.71
C ASN A 196 17.60 -4.40 -1.17
N GLU A 197 18.31 -5.34 -0.53
CA GLU A 197 18.29 -5.52 0.94
C GLU A 197 19.07 -4.46 1.71
N ASP A 198 19.95 -3.71 1.03
CA ASP A 198 20.73 -2.63 1.64
C ASP A 198 20.02 -1.27 1.48
N LEU A 199 18.80 -1.27 0.91
CA LEU A 199 18.07 -0.04 0.63
C LEU A 199 17.62 0.62 1.93
N THR A 200 17.91 1.91 2.03
CA THR A 200 17.52 2.77 3.17
C THR A 200 16.75 3.97 2.65
N PHE A 201 16.01 4.63 3.54
CA PHE A 201 15.34 5.89 3.21
C PHE A 201 16.33 6.93 2.68
N ALA A 202 17.54 7.00 3.23
CA ALA A 202 18.57 7.91 2.73
C ALA A 202 19.09 7.55 1.33
N GLY A 203 19.16 6.25 1.01
CA GLY A 203 19.44 5.79 -0.35
C GLY A 203 18.34 6.21 -1.31
N ILE A 204 17.08 6.00 -0.95
CA ILE A 204 15.89 6.41 -1.72
C ILE A 204 15.87 7.93 -1.92
N ALA A 205 16.06 8.72 -0.86
CA ALA A 205 16.04 10.18 -0.96
C ALA A 205 17.18 10.75 -1.82
N ARG A 206 18.34 10.07 -1.85
CA ARG A 206 19.51 10.50 -2.63
C ARG A 206 19.43 10.11 -4.10
N HIS A 207 18.94 8.91 -4.39
CA HIS A 207 18.99 8.30 -5.72
C HIS A 207 17.63 8.20 -6.40
N GLY A 208 16.55 8.34 -5.64
CA GLY A 208 15.20 8.43 -6.15
C GLY A 208 14.86 9.83 -6.65
N GLN A 209 13.61 9.98 -7.10
CA GLN A 209 13.08 11.25 -7.54
C GLN A 209 12.14 11.82 -6.47
N HIS A 210 12.35 13.09 -6.17
CA HIS A 210 11.48 13.86 -5.28
C HIS A 210 10.15 14.13 -6.00
N LEU A 211 9.04 13.74 -5.37
CA LEU A 211 7.69 14.00 -5.83
C LEU A 211 7.19 15.30 -5.20
N VAL A 212 6.95 16.29 -6.05
CA VAL A 212 6.34 17.55 -5.64
C VAL A 212 4.89 17.52 -6.12
N PHE A 213 3.97 17.51 -5.17
CA PHE A 213 2.56 17.74 -5.47
C PHE A 213 2.34 19.24 -5.57
N PRO A 214 1.92 19.75 -6.73
CA PRO A 214 1.67 21.17 -6.87
C PRO A 214 0.51 21.60 -5.97
N SER A 215 0.64 22.77 -5.35
CA SER A 215 -0.41 23.30 -4.48
C SER A 215 -1.65 23.71 -5.27
N VAL A 216 -2.80 23.78 -4.61
CA VAL A 216 -4.04 24.37 -5.14
C VAL A 216 -3.78 25.76 -5.70
N ARG A 217 -2.95 26.56 -5.04
CA ARG A 217 -2.59 27.92 -5.49
C ARG A 217 -1.80 27.88 -6.80
N GLU A 218 -0.82 26.98 -6.91
CA GLU A 218 -0.03 26.78 -8.14
C GLU A 218 -0.90 26.27 -9.30
N ARG A 219 -1.87 25.40 -8.99
CA ARG A 219 -2.85 24.87 -9.94
C ARG A 219 -3.98 25.86 -10.28
N ARG A 220 -4.04 27.02 -9.61
CA ARG A 220 -5.11 28.03 -9.72
C ARG A 220 -6.52 27.46 -9.51
N PHE A 221 -6.62 26.45 -8.65
CA PHE A 221 -7.91 25.91 -8.25
C PHE A 221 -8.65 26.95 -7.39
N SER A 222 -9.93 27.14 -7.67
CA SER A 222 -10.81 27.96 -6.84
C SER A 222 -11.11 27.27 -5.51
N PRO A 223 -11.51 28.00 -4.46
CA PRO A 223 -11.95 27.40 -3.20
C PRO A 223 -13.05 26.35 -3.36
N ASP A 224 -13.91 26.48 -4.38
CA ASP A 224 -14.93 25.48 -4.69
C ASP A 224 -14.37 24.23 -5.37
N ASP A 225 -13.27 24.35 -6.14
CA ASP A 225 -12.54 23.18 -6.68
C ASP A 225 -11.93 22.34 -5.55
N CYS A 226 -11.55 22.97 -4.44
CA CYS A 226 -10.95 22.30 -3.28
C CYS A 226 -11.97 21.52 -2.44
N LYS A 227 -13.25 21.91 -2.52
CA LYS A 227 -14.39 21.21 -1.94
C LYS A 227 -14.82 20.00 -2.78
N ARG A 228 -14.31 19.88 -4.01
CA ARG A 228 -14.54 18.71 -4.85
C ARG A 228 -13.73 17.56 -4.26
N PHE A 229 -14.44 16.49 -3.91
CA PHE A 229 -13.86 15.32 -3.29
C PHE A 229 -13.67 14.23 -4.34
N VAL A 230 -12.63 13.42 -4.17
CA VAL A 230 -12.51 12.14 -4.87
C VAL A 230 -13.12 11.12 -3.94
N THR A 231 -14.27 10.53 -4.31
CA THR A 231 -14.80 9.34 -3.65
C THR A 231 -14.94 8.22 -4.69
N PHE A 232 -15.11 7.01 -4.20
CA PHE A 232 -15.31 5.85 -5.04
C PHE A 232 -16.78 5.38 -4.95
N LEU A 233 -17.49 5.32 -6.08
CA LEU A 233 -18.94 5.04 -6.10
C LEU A 233 -19.30 3.61 -6.54
N GLY A 234 -18.29 2.76 -6.73
CA GLY A 234 -18.44 1.51 -7.49
C GLY A 234 -19.17 0.34 -6.86
N LYS A 235 -19.46 0.38 -5.54
CA LYS A 235 -20.18 -0.71 -4.86
C LYS A 235 -21.64 -0.28 -4.61
N LYS A 236 -22.57 -1.21 -4.86
CA LYS A 236 -24.03 -1.03 -4.73
C LYS A 236 -24.39 -0.50 -3.32
N GLY A 237 -25.27 0.50 -3.23
CA GLY A 237 -25.69 1.12 -1.97
C GLY A 237 -24.90 2.38 -1.60
N TYR A 238 -23.68 2.57 -2.12
CA TYR A 238 -22.89 3.75 -1.76
C TYR A 238 -23.31 5.00 -2.52
N ARG A 239 -23.60 4.89 -3.82
CA ARG A 239 -24.11 6.04 -4.57
C ARG A 239 -25.40 6.55 -3.94
N GLU A 240 -26.32 5.65 -3.59
CA GLU A 240 -27.55 5.99 -2.89
C GLU A 240 -27.26 6.69 -1.53
N ASN A 241 -26.33 6.18 -0.72
CA ASN A 241 -25.97 6.81 0.56
C ASN A 241 -25.35 8.22 0.40
N PHE A 242 -24.56 8.45 -0.66
CA PHE A 242 -23.98 9.77 -0.92
C PHE A 242 -25.02 10.74 -1.48
N ASP A 243 -25.91 10.29 -2.36
CA ASP A 243 -27.06 11.05 -2.88
C ASP A 243 -27.95 11.50 -1.70
N ASP A 244 -28.25 10.59 -0.79
CA ASP A 244 -29.07 10.85 0.41
C ASP A 244 -28.38 11.77 1.42
N SER A 245 -27.05 11.76 1.48
CA SER A 245 -26.26 12.64 2.37
C SER A 245 -26.12 14.08 1.89
N MET A 246 -26.57 14.40 0.66
CA MET A 246 -26.37 15.70 -0.01
C MET A 246 -24.89 16.14 -0.13
N LEU A 247 -23.95 15.20 -0.01
CA LEU A 247 -22.52 15.51 -0.10
C LEU A 247 -22.03 15.62 -1.55
N PHE A 248 -22.82 15.19 -2.54
CA PHE A 248 -22.43 15.25 -3.95
C PHE A 248 -22.34 16.67 -4.51
N VAL A 249 -21.31 16.89 -5.33
CA VAL A 249 -21.25 17.97 -6.32
C VAL A 249 -22.01 17.58 -7.59
N GLU A 250 -22.48 18.58 -8.35
CA GLU A 250 -23.07 18.36 -9.67
C GLU A 250 -22.08 17.58 -10.57
N GLN A 251 -22.53 16.46 -11.16
CA GLN A 251 -21.75 15.56 -12.05
C GLN A 251 -20.58 14.78 -11.38
N PRO A 252 -20.86 13.89 -10.40
CA PRO A 252 -19.82 13.19 -9.65
C PRO A 252 -18.98 12.19 -10.48
N ASP A 253 -19.52 11.68 -11.59
CA ASP A 253 -18.83 10.71 -12.46
C ASP A 253 -17.58 11.29 -13.15
N GLY A 254 -17.52 12.62 -13.31
CA GLY A 254 -16.34 13.29 -13.88
C GLY A 254 -15.11 13.30 -12.95
N PHE A 255 -15.29 12.93 -11.68
CA PHE A 255 -14.24 12.94 -10.65
C PHE A 255 -13.90 11.54 -10.14
N LEU A 256 -14.57 10.51 -10.65
CA LEU A 256 -14.29 9.12 -10.34
C LEU A 256 -13.02 8.67 -11.04
N HIS A 257 -11.95 8.45 -10.27
CA HIS A 257 -10.76 7.82 -10.84
C HIS A 257 -10.94 6.30 -11.00
N HIS A 258 -11.82 5.68 -10.19
CA HIS A 258 -12.12 4.25 -10.22
C HIS A 258 -13.62 3.97 -10.16
N SER A 259 -14.10 3.10 -11.05
CA SER A 259 -15.48 2.63 -11.10
C SER A 259 -15.77 1.48 -10.13
N THR A 260 -14.75 0.84 -9.54
CA THR A 260 -14.91 -0.27 -8.57
C THR A 260 -13.71 -0.30 -7.61
N PRO A 261 -13.75 0.43 -6.48
CA PRO A 261 -12.64 0.47 -5.53
C PRO A 261 -12.52 -0.83 -4.71
N PRO A 262 -11.30 -1.21 -4.26
CA PRO A 262 -11.12 -2.34 -3.35
C PRO A 262 -11.70 -2.07 -1.94
N GLY A 263 -11.74 -0.82 -1.46
CA GLY A 263 -12.17 -0.44 -0.10
C GLY A 263 -13.57 0.19 0.04
N PRO A 264 -13.96 0.66 1.25
CA PRO A 264 -15.13 1.52 1.45
C PRO A 264 -14.87 2.93 0.86
N PRO A 265 -15.92 3.69 0.50
CA PRO A 265 -15.76 5.06 0.01
C PRO A 265 -15.10 5.94 1.07
N ARG A 266 -14.11 6.73 0.67
CA ARG A 266 -13.47 7.74 1.52
C ARG A 266 -13.72 9.09 0.88
N THR A 267 -14.43 9.97 1.58
CA THR A 267 -14.53 11.39 1.19
C THR A 267 -13.17 12.01 1.52
N LEU A 268 -12.29 12.10 0.52
CA LEU A 268 -11.03 12.83 0.67
C LEU A 268 -11.25 14.24 0.14
N TYR A 269 -11.31 15.22 1.04
CA TYR A 269 -11.23 16.62 0.65
C TYR A 269 -9.81 16.90 0.16
N LEU A 270 -9.67 17.28 -1.12
CA LEU A 270 -8.38 17.65 -1.70
C LEU A 270 -7.71 18.80 -0.92
N SER A 271 -8.48 19.61 -0.21
CA SER A 271 -8.00 20.74 0.60
C SER A 271 -7.21 20.34 1.85
N GLU A 272 -7.45 19.18 2.45
CA GLU A 272 -6.82 18.78 3.73
C GLU A 272 -5.43 18.14 3.55
N LEU A 273 -5.06 17.81 2.31
CA LEU A 273 -3.85 17.07 1.97
C LEU A 273 -2.84 17.90 1.14
N GLN A 274 -3.07 19.20 0.96
CA GLN A 274 -2.25 20.05 0.09
C GLN A 274 -1.54 21.16 0.85
N ASN A 275 -0.28 21.40 0.49
CA ASN A 275 0.54 22.51 1.00
C ASN A 275 -0.14 23.87 0.74
N ASP A 276 0.01 24.80 1.68
CA ASP A 276 -0.50 26.18 1.64
C ASP A 276 -2.03 26.38 1.65
N HIS A 277 -2.79 25.35 2.02
CA HIS A 277 -4.14 25.50 2.57
C HIS A 277 -4.03 25.84 4.05
N GLY A 278 -4.24 27.11 4.39
CA GLY A 278 -4.11 27.65 5.75
C GLY A 278 -5.01 27.01 6.79
#